data_AF-A0AAN8EUF9-F1
#
_entry.id   AF-A0AAN8EUF9-F1
#
_cell.length_a   1.000
_cell.length_b   1.000
_cell.length_c   1.000
_cell.angle_alpha   90.00
_cell.angle_beta   90.00
_cell.angle_gamma   90.00
#
_symmetry.space_group_name_H-M   'P 1'
#
loop_
_entity.id
_entity.type
_entity.pdbx_description
1 polymer ?
#
loop_
_entity_poly.entity_id
_entity_poly.type
_entity_poly.pdbx_seq_one_letter_code
_entity_poly.pdbx_strand_id
1 'polypeptide(L)'
;MAQGEKQQTKSSRVLKSTTTAVYNEAVMFLFNPSKKDLETTKITISVHDMQRTCTGDDVIGCAYLGMLAHDKSEIEQWKNTVEHMGKEYKGTHNLKPPHSAPPVHVAETGDNADDDD
;
A
#
# COMPACT_ATOMS: atom_id res chain seq x y z
N MET A 1 7.75 10.19 -14.01
CA MET A 1 8.57 9.18 -13.31
C MET A 1 9.50 9.94 -12.40
N ALA A 2 9.28 9.93 -11.08
CA ALA A 2 10.13 10.65 -10.14
C ALA A 2 11.38 9.81 -9.84
N GLN A 3 12.50 10.18 -10.45
CA GLN A 3 13.80 9.53 -10.24
C GLN A 3 14.49 10.26 -9.09
N GLY A 4 14.57 9.64 -7.91
CA GLY A 4 15.28 10.20 -6.75
C GLY A 4 14.48 10.29 -5.44
N GLU A 5 13.18 9.99 -5.43
CA GLU A 5 12.39 9.98 -4.19
C GLU A 5 12.67 8.70 -3.38
N LYS A 6 12.94 8.86 -2.08
CA LYS A 6 13.13 7.75 -1.13
C LYS A 6 11.87 6.90 -0.95
N GLN A 7 10.71 7.43 -1.29
CA GLN A 7 9.41 6.77 -1.21
C GLN A 7 8.73 6.87 -2.58
N GLN A 8 8.23 5.74 -3.09
CA GLN A 8 7.51 5.67 -4.36
C GLN A 8 6.19 4.96 -4.14
N THR A 9 5.11 5.51 -4.71
CA THR A 9 3.78 4.90 -4.71
C THR A 9 3.35 4.65 -6.15
N LYS A 10 2.83 3.46 -6.41
CA LYS A 10 2.26 3.07 -7.71
C LYS A 10 0.94 2.34 -7.49
N SER A 11 0.01 2.52 -8.42
CA SER A 11 -1.33 1.94 -8.35
C SER A 11 -1.62 1.16 -9.62
N SER A 12 -2.36 0.06 -9.48
CA SER A 12 -2.91 -0.71 -10.59
C SER A 12 -4.19 -0.07 -11.13
N ARG A 13 -4.69 -0.57 -12.27
CA ARG A 13 -6.00 -0.14 -12.82
C ARG A 13 -7.14 -0.46 -11.85
N VAL A 14 -8.23 0.30 -11.94
CA VAL A 14 -9.45 0.01 -11.15
C VAL A 14 -10.31 -1.00 -11.90
N LEU A 15 -10.68 -2.10 -11.22
CA LEU A 15 -11.64 -3.08 -11.73
C LEU A 15 -12.95 -2.92 -10.98
N LYS A 16 -14.04 -2.68 -11.71
CA LYS A 16 -15.37 -2.40 -11.12
C LYS A 16 -16.14 -3.69 -10.84
N SER A 17 -17.03 -3.63 -9.85
CA SER A 17 -18.04 -4.66 -9.57
C SER A 17 -17.45 -6.07 -9.34
N THR A 18 -16.32 -6.17 -8.64
CA THR A 18 -15.69 -7.45 -8.31
C THR A 18 -15.04 -7.42 -6.93
N THR A 19 -15.09 -8.56 -6.24
CA THR A 19 -14.34 -8.82 -5.00
C THR A 19 -13.18 -9.79 -5.22
N THR A 20 -13.01 -10.29 -6.45
CA THR A 20 -11.98 -11.26 -6.86
C THR A 20 -11.26 -10.74 -8.09
N ALA A 21 -10.63 -9.57 -7.97
CA ALA A 21 -9.92 -8.89 -9.04
C ALA A 21 -8.69 -9.69 -9.52
N VAL A 22 -8.52 -9.80 -10.84
CA VAL A 22 -7.33 -10.39 -11.48
C VAL A 22 -6.66 -9.33 -12.32
N TYR A 23 -5.52 -8.81 -11.85
CA TYR A 23 -4.85 -7.67 -12.49
C TYR A 23 -3.94 -8.10 -13.65
N ASN A 24 -3.13 -9.15 -13.47
CA ASN A 24 -2.07 -9.56 -14.40
C ASN A 24 -1.15 -8.39 -14.81
N GLU A 25 -0.77 -7.56 -13.83
CA GLU A 25 0.07 -6.38 -14.02
C GLU A 25 1.39 -6.54 -13.27
N ALA A 26 2.47 -6.04 -13.86
CA ALA A 26 3.74 -5.89 -13.19
C ALA A 26 3.89 -4.44 -12.71
N VAL A 27 4.07 -4.26 -11.40
CA VAL A 27 4.41 -2.97 -10.81
C VAL A 27 5.90 -2.96 -10.51
N MET A 28 6.65 -2.15 -11.26
CA MET A 28 8.11 -2.09 -11.14
C MET A 28 8.55 -0.82 -10.43
N PHE A 29 9.50 -0.94 -9.51
CA PHE A 29 10.18 0.19 -8.87
C PHE A 29 11.63 0.19 -9.31
N LEU A 30 12.14 1.35 -9.73
CA LEU A 30 13.56 1.49 -10.07
C LEU A 30 14.30 2.03 -8.85
N PHE A 31 15.22 1.23 -8.33
CA PHE A 31 16.08 1.59 -7.22
C PHE A 31 17.35 0.74 -7.25
N ASN A 32 18.43 1.22 -6.62
CA ASN A 32 19.70 0.51 -6.53
C ASN A 32 20.06 0.31 -5.05
N PRO A 33 19.53 -0.75 -4.40
CA PRO A 33 19.68 -0.93 -2.95
C PRO A 33 21.05 -1.49 -2.57
N SER A 34 21.66 -0.92 -1.54
CA SER A 34 22.72 -1.62 -0.79
C SER A 34 22.10 -2.70 0.11
N LYS A 35 22.93 -3.61 0.65
CA LYS A 35 22.46 -4.61 1.62
C LYS A 35 21.78 -3.97 2.84
N LYS A 36 22.32 -2.84 3.33
CA LYS A 36 21.75 -2.08 4.44
C LYS A 36 20.41 -1.45 4.09
N ASP A 37 20.22 -1.04 2.83
CA ASP A 37 18.93 -0.52 2.37
C ASP A 37 17.88 -1.63 2.36
N LEU A 38 18.23 -2.86 1.96
CA LEU A 38 17.30 -4.00 1.97
C LEU A 38 16.81 -4.34 3.40
N GLU A 39 17.68 -4.24 4.40
CA GLU A 39 17.31 -4.46 5.81
C GLU A 39 16.27 -3.45 6.32
N THR A 40 16.23 -2.26 5.73
CA THR A 40 15.34 -1.16 6.14
C THR A 40 14.20 -0.89 5.16
N THR A 41 14.15 -1.64 4.06
CA THR A 41 13.15 -1.49 3.02
C THR A 41 11.77 -1.85 3.54
N LYS A 42 10.76 -1.08 3.15
CA LYS A 42 9.36 -1.28 3.51
C LYS A 42 8.55 -1.27 2.23
N ILE A 43 7.76 -2.32 2.02
CA ILE A 43 6.80 -2.39 0.91
C ILE A 43 5.43 -2.64 1.53
N THR A 44 4.50 -1.75 1.24
CA THR A 44 3.10 -1.88 1.65
C THR A 44 2.26 -2.09 0.40
N ILE A 45 1.56 -3.22 0.35
CA ILE A 45 0.56 -3.52 -0.68
C ILE A 45 -0.80 -3.29 -0.03
N SER A 46 -1.57 -2.33 -0.53
CA SER A 46 -2.89 -2.00 -0.01
C SER A 46 -3.95 -2.19 -1.09
N VAL A 47 -5.10 -2.73 -0.70
CA VAL A 47 -6.27 -2.88 -1.57
C VAL A 47 -7.29 -1.82 -1.17
N HIS A 48 -7.75 -1.07 -2.16
CA HIS A 48 -8.69 0.04 -1.98
C HIS A 48 -9.99 -0.26 -2.71
N ASP A 49 -11.12 0.00 -2.04
CA ASP A 49 -12.42 0.11 -2.69
C ASP A 49 -12.60 1.56 -3.14
N MET A 50 -12.36 1.79 -4.43
CA MET A 50 -12.46 3.13 -5.01
C MET A 50 -13.93 3.53 -5.07
N GLN A 51 -14.28 4.71 -4.54
CA GLN A 51 -15.63 5.29 -4.58
C GLN A 51 -16.69 4.61 -3.68
N ARG A 52 -16.30 3.88 -2.63
CA ARG A 52 -17.27 3.24 -1.71
C ARG A 52 -18.06 4.25 -0.87
N THR A 53 -17.45 5.34 -0.41
CA THR A 53 -18.09 6.32 0.47
C THR A 53 -18.02 7.76 -0.09
N CYS A 54 -18.91 8.63 0.41
CA CYS A 54 -18.85 10.08 0.17
C CYS A 54 -17.60 10.76 0.77
N THR A 55 -16.76 10.00 1.48
CA THR A 55 -15.56 10.46 2.19
C THR A 55 -14.24 10.03 1.55
N GLY A 56 -14.23 9.16 0.53
CA GLY A 56 -13.02 8.85 -0.26
C GLY A 56 -12.83 7.36 -0.61
N ASP A 57 -11.60 7.04 -1.03
CA ASP A 57 -11.16 5.68 -1.35
C ASP A 57 -10.88 4.91 -0.05
N ASP A 58 -11.64 3.83 0.18
CA ASP A 58 -11.58 3.07 1.43
C ASP A 58 -10.55 1.95 1.35
N VAL A 59 -9.60 1.91 2.29
CA VAL A 59 -8.67 0.80 2.40
C VAL A 59 -9.41 -0.44 2.91
N ILE A 60 -9.47 -1.49 2.10
CA ILE A 60 -9.99 -2.80 2.49
C ILE A 60 -8.99 -3.49 3.43
N GLY A 61 -7.70 -3.42 3.10
CA GLY A 61 -6.62 -3.97 3.92
C GLY A 61 -5.26 -3.96 3.23
N CYS A 62 -4.25 -4.36 3.98
CA CYS A 62 -2.84 -4.28 3.61
C CYS A 62 -2.08 -5.60 3.84
N ALA A 63 -1.06 -5.84 3.03
CA ALA A 63 0.00 -6.82 3.27
C ALA A 63 1.36 -6.10 3.20
N TYR A 64 2.35 -6.62 3.90
CA TYR A 64 3.62 -5.94 4.11
C TYR A 64 4.80 -6.84 3.77
N LEU A 65 5.81 -6.32 3.07
CA LEU A 65 7.10 -6.96 2.89
C LEU A 65 8.22 -6.07 3.44
N GLY A 66 9.39 -6.65 3.67
CA GLY A 66 10.51 -5.95 4.26
C GLY A 66 10.38 -5.81 5.77
N MET A 67 10.84 -4.69 6.32
CA MET A 67 10.87 -4.42 7.77
C MET A 67 9.48 -4.46 8.43
N LEU A 68 8.40 -4.25 7.68
CA LEU A 68 7.02 -4.27 8.18
C LEU A 68 6.34 -5.65 8.04
N ALA A 69 7.05 -6.66 7.54
CA ALA A 69 6.50 -8.02 7.44
C ALA A 69 6.24 -8.60 8.84
N HIS A 70 5.04 -9.11 9.05
CA HIS A 70 4.64 -9.72 10.33
C HIS A 70 4.19 -11.17 10.17
N ASP A 71 3.55 -11.48 9.04
CA ASP A 71 3.05 -12.83 8.80
C ASP A 71 4.20 -13.71 8.32
N LYS A 72 4.15 -15.00 8.66
CA LYS A 72 5.15 -15.97 8.21
C LYS A 72 5.32 -15.94 6.68
N SER A 73 4.21 -15.85 5.93
CA SER A 73 4.26 -15.79 4.46
C SER A 73 4.96 -14.54 3.94
N GLU A 74 4.76 -13.38 4.57
CA GLU A 74 5.40 -12.11 4.21
C GLU A 74 6.91 -12.15 4.48
N ILE A 75 7.30 -12.66 5.65
CA ILE A 75 8.70 -12.78 6.07
C ILE A 75 9.44 -13.73 5.13
N GLU A 76 8.85 -14.90 4.84
CA GLU A 76 9.44 -15.88 3.91
C GLU A 76 9.53 -15.33 2.49
N GLN A 77 8.49 -14.64 2.00
CA GLN A 77 8.50 -14.00 0.68
C GLN A 77 9.61 -12.96 0.56
N TRP A 78 9.76 -12.07 1.56
CA TRP A 78 10.81 -11.06 1.55
C TRP A 78 12.20 -11.69 1.62
N LYS A 79 12.41 -12.65 2.55
CA LYS A 79 13.67 -13.39 2.69
C LYS A 79 14.09 -14.04 1.37
N ASN A 80 13.19 -14.77 0.75
CA ASN A 80 13.46 -15.45 -0.52
C ASN A 80 13.83 -14.47 -1.64
N THR A 81 13.14 -13.33 -1.69
CA THR A 81 13.38 -12.27 -2.68
C THR A 81 14.76 -11.63 -2.52
N VAL A 82 15.21 -11.36 -1.29
CA VAL A 82 16.51 -10.72 -1.04
C VAL A 82 17.70 -11.68 -1.13
N GLU A 83 17.51 -12.95 -0.74
CA GLU A 83 18.57 -13.97 -0.77
C GLU A 83 18.83 -14.51 -2.19
N HIS A 84 17.80 -14.53 -3.04
CA HIS A 84 17.88 -15.12 -4.38
C HIS A 84 17.51 -14.09 -5.46
N MET A 85 18.34 -13.05 -5.58
CA MET A 85 18.15 -11.99 -6.58
C MET A 85 18.02 -12.55 -8.00
N GLY A 86 17.04 -12.02 -8.75
CA GLY A 86 16.73 -12.44 -10.11
C GLY A 86 15.76 -13.62 -10.23
N LYS A 87 15.36 -14.25 -9.11
CA LYS A 87 14.32 -15.27 -9.09
C LYS A 87 12.97 -14.68 -8.65
N GLU A 88 11.91 -15.05 -9.38
CA GLU A 88 10.55 -14.67 -9.04
C GLU A 88 9.94 -15.63 -8.01
N TYR A 89 9.22 -15.07 -7.04
CA TYR A 89 8.50 -15.81 -6.01
C TYR A 89 7.03 -15.42 -6.01
N LYS A 90 6.14 -16.41 -6.09
CA LYS A 90 4.69 -16.22 -5.98
C LYS A 90 4.25 -16.60 -4.58
N GLY A 91 3.49 -15.71 -3.94
CA GLY A 91 2.96 -15.90 -2.59
C GLY A 91 1.53 -15.39 -2.46
N THR A 92 0.81 -15.90 -1.48
CA THR A 92 -0.51 -15.41 -1.08
C THR A 92 -0.42 -14.90 0.35
N HIS A 93 -0.94 -13.69 0.58
CA HIS A 93 -0.87 -12.99 1.86
C HIS A 93 -2.27 -12.58 2.30
N ASN A 94 -2.54 -12.68 3.60
CA ASN A 94 -3.81 -12.22 4.16
C ASN A 94 -3.78 -10.69 4.28
N LEU A 95 -4.88 -10.05 3.91
CA LEU A 95 -5.04 -8.62 4.12
C LEU A 95 -5.31 -8.35 5.60
N LYS A 96 -4.63 -7.34 6.15
CA LYS A 96 -4.71 -6.91 7.54
C LYS A 96 -5.15 -5.45 7.61
N PRO A 97 -5.72 -5.00 8.74
CA PRO A 97 -5.98 -3.58 8.96
C PRO A 97 -4.70 -2.74 8.80
N PRO A 98 -4.80 -1.52 8.27
CA PRO A 98 -3.63 -0.65 8.15
C PRO A 98 -3.02 -0.34 9.53
N HIS A 99 -1.69 -0.32 9.60
CA HIS A 99 -0.93 -0.09 10.85
C HIS A 99 -1.15 1.30 11.46
N SER A 100 -1.64 2.26 10.68
CA SER A 100 -2.05 3.58 11.15
C SER A 100 -3.49 3.85 10.73
N ALA A 101 -4.24 4.53 11.60
CA ALA A 101 -5.56 5.03 11.23
C ALA A 101 -5.46 5.88 9.94
N PRO A 102 -6.45 5.81 9.04
CA PRO A 102 -6.49 6.70 7.88
C PRO A 102 -6.44 8.16 8.37
N PRO A 103 -5.77 9.07 7.64
CA PRO A 103 -5.75 10.48 7.99
C PRO A 103 -7.18 11.03 7.89
N VAL A 104 -7.85 11.12 9.04
CA VAL A 104 -9.19 11.67 9.16
C VAL A 104 -9.06 13.18 8.95
N HIS A 105 -9.36 13.67 7.75
CA HIS A 105 -9.57 15.09 7.54
C HIS A 105 -10.94 15.42 8.11
N VAL A 106 -10.98 15.83 9.38
CA VAL A 106 -12.16 16.49 9.93
C VAL A 106 -12.24 17.84 9.23
N ALA A 107 -13.13 17.97 8.25
CA ALA A 107 -13.50 19.29 7.76
C ALA A 107 -14.17 20.00 8.94
N GLU A 108 -13.50 21.00 9.50
CA GLU A 108 -14.10 21.86 10.51
C GLU A 108 -15.39 22.44 9.92
N THR A 109 -16.54 22.15 10.55
CA THR A 109 -17.79 22.82 10.24
C THR A 109 -17.56 24.29 10.49
N GLY A 110 -17.57 25.10 9.43
CA GLY A 110 -17.53 26.56 9.56
C GLY A 110 -18.64 26.99 10.50
N ASP A 111 -18.28 27.65 11.60
CA ASP A 111 -19.21 28.39 12.43
C ASP A 111 -19.83 29.48 11.56
N ASN A 112 -20.95 29.16 10.91
CA ASN A 112 -21.83 30.15 10.32
C ASN A 112 -22.57 30.79 11.49
N ALA A 113 -21.91 31.72 12.17
CA ALA A 113 -22.58 32.68 13.02
C ALA A 113 -23.42 33.55 12.08
N ASP A 114 -24.70 33.21 11.96
CA ASP A 114 -25.70 34.04 11.32
C ASP A 114 -25.70 35.43 11.98
N ASP A 115 -25.53 36.45 11.14
CA ASP A 115 -25.85 37.84 11.44
C ASP A 115 -27.34 37.92 11.80
N ASP A 116 -27.65 38.32 13.03
CA ASP A 116 -28.95 38.88 13.42
C ASP A 116 -28.70 39.94 14.52
N ASP A 117 -28.50 41.20 14.10
CA ASP A 117 -29.31 42.40 14.44
C ASP A 117 -28.68 43.70 13.86
#